data_AF-A0A7C3K318-F1
#
_entry.id   AF-A0A7C3K318-F1
#
_cell.length_a   1.000
_cell.length_b   1.000
_cell.length_c   1.000
_cell.angle_alpha   90.00
_cell.angle_beta   90.00
_cell.angle_gamma   90.00
#
_symmetry.space_group_name_H-M   'P 1'
#
loop_
_entity.id
_entity.type
_entity.pdbx_description
1 polymer ?
#
loop_
_entity_poly.entity_id
_entity_poly.type
_entity_poly.pdbx_seq_one_letter_code
_entity_poly.pdbx_strand_id
1 'polypeptide(L)'
;MRRVFFVTFVFLILTNAIGCYPVLKEAVERPEEALRERRFFLPKFRDDMDTDSLILALRRNLEYLNRLNLQTVFRYGPHEFTLEQVRESQELFLSLLSKGLDSSQLSREVRKKFRVYRATGRGGEGKVLFTGYFEPV
;
A
#
# COMPACT_ATOMS: atom_id res chain seq x y z
N MET A 1 -34.39 11.13 -47.59
CA MET A 1 -34.22 11.38 -46.14
C MET A 1 -33.85 10.12 -45.33
N ARG A 2 -34.59 9.01 -45.43
CA ARG A 2 -34.38 7.79 -44.61
C ARG A 2 -33.01 7.08 -44.77
N ARG A 3 -32.42 7.07 -45.98
CA ARG A 3 -31.06 6.55 -46.23
C ARG A 3 -29.96 7.41 -45.61
N VAL A 4 -30.12 8.73 -45.65
CA VAL A 4 -29.15 9.67 -45.07
C VAL A 4 -29.10 9.52 -43.56
N PHE A 5 -30.26 9.45 -42.90
CA PHE A 5 -30.36 9.17 -41.46
C PHE A 5 -29.72 7.84 -41.05
N PHE A 6 -29.90 6.78 -41.84
CA PHE A 6 -29.30 5.49 -41.56
C PHE A 6 -27.77 5.52 -41.66
N VAL A 7 -27.22 6.19 -42.69
CA VAL A 7 -25.77 6.34 -42.86
C VAL A 7 -25.18 7.17 -41.72
N THR A 8 -25.82 8.27 -41.33
CA THR A 8 -25.36 9.09 -40.20
C THR A 8 -25.38 8.33 -38.88
N PHE A 9 -26.40 7.48 -38.67
CA PHE A 9 -26.52 6.66 -37.46
C PHE A 9 -25.45 5.56 -37.39
N VAL A 10 -25.17 4.89 -38.50
CA VAL A 10 -24.10 3.88 -38.59
C VAL A 10 -22.73 4.51 -38.37
N PHE A 11 -22.49 5.71 -38.91
CA PHE A 11 -21.24 6.45 -38.71
C PHE A 11 -21.03 6.85 -37.24
N LEU A 12 -22.11 7.27 -36.55
CA LEU A 12 -22.10 7.59 -35.11
C LEU A 12 -21.81 6.37 -34.21
N ILE A 13 -22.26 5.17 -34.60
CA ILE A 13 -21.94 3.95 -33.86
C ILE A 13 -20.48 3.55 -34.05
N LEU A 14 -19.96 3.66 -35.28
CA LEU A 14 -18.56 3.35 -35.60
C LEU A 14 -17.57 4.27 -34.88
N THR A 15 -17.87 5.56 -34.72
CA THR A 15 -16.99 6.49 -33.99
C THR A 15 -16.95 6.22 -32.48
N ASN A 16 -18.03 5.71 -31.89
CA ASN A 16 -18.06 5.32 -30.47
C ASN A 16 -17.29 4.03 -30.18
N ALA A 17 -17.10 3.16 -31.17
CA ALA A 17 -16.38 1.89 -31.01
C ALA A 17 -14.84 2.03 -31.03
N ILE A 18 -14.30 3.17 -31.49
CA ILE A 18 -12.84 3.42 -31.60
C ILE A 18 -12.26 3.98 -30.28
N GLY A 19 -13.10 4.32 -29.30
CA GLY A 19 -12.70 4.94 -28.03
C GLY A 19 -12.07 3.99 -26.99
N CYS A 20 -12.03 2.68 -27.24
CA CYS A 20 -11.40 1.72 -26.32
C CYS A 20 -9.92 1.49 -26.68
N TYR A 21 -9.08 2.52 -26.55
CA TYR A 21 -7.64 2.30 -26.49
C TYR A 21 -7.25 1.97 -25.04
N PRO A 22 -6.52 0.87 -24.78
CA PRO A 22 -6.02 0.59 -23.44
C PRO A 22 -5.03 1.70 -23.06
N VAL A 23 -5.34 2.43 -22.00
CA VAL A 23 -4.42 3.39 -21.38
C VAL A 23 -3.13 2.64 -21.07
N LEU A 24 -2.01 3.07 -21.68
CA LEU A 24 -0.69 2.60 -21.32
C LEU A 24 -0.52 2.90 -19.82
N LYS A 25 -0.43 1.86 -18.98
CA LYS A 25 -0.12 2.06 -17.57
C LYS A 25 1.35 2.42 -17.48
N GLU A 26 1.64 3.69 -17.22
CA GLU A 26 2.99 4.13 -16.86
C GLU A 26 3.55 3.24 -15.76
N ALA A 27 4.83 2.90 -15.89
CA ALA A 27 5.56 2.27 -14.81
C ALA A 27 5.56 3.21 -13.60
N VAL A 28 5.62 2.65 -12.39
CA VAL A 28 5.84 3.45 -11.18
C VAL A 28 7.22 4.07 -11.32
N GLU A 29 7.29 5.36 -11.66
CA GLU A 29 8.57 6.06 -11.87
C GLU A 29 9.05 6.72 -10.58
N ARG A 30 8.12 7.04 -9.68
CA ARG A 30 8.39 7.84 -8.48
C ARG A 30 8.12 7.08 -7.18
N PRO A 31 8.89 7.32 -6.10
CA PRO A 31 8.64 6.73 -4.79
C PRO A 31 7.22 6.98 -4.26
N GLU A 32 6.65 8.15 -4.56
CA GLU A 32 5.27 8.55 -4.24
C GLU A 32 4.21 7.58 -4.79
N GLU A 33 4.52 6.89 -5.88
CA GLU A 33 3.59 6.01 -6.60
C GLU A 33 3.74 4.55 -6.18
N ALA A 34 4.76 4.23 -5.37
CA ALA A 34 5.08 2.87 -4.94
C ALA A 34 4.01 2.29 -3.98
N LEU A 35 3.30 3.16 -3.25
CA LEU A 35 2.28 2.78 -2.29
C LEU A 35 0.96 3.50 -2.58
N ARG A 36 -0.15 2.78 -2.49
CA ARG A 36 -1.51 3.35 -2.53
C ARG A 36 -2.27 2.99 -1.27
N GLU A 37 -2.87 3.98 -0.62
CA GLU A 37 -3.73 3.74 0.53
C GLU A 37 -4.93 2.86 0.14
N ARG A 38 -5.26 1.90 1.00
CA ARG A 38 -6.43 1.04 0.91
C ARG A 38 -7.29 1.26 2.15
N ARG A 39 -8.58 1.52 1.91
CA ARG A 39 -9.59 1.68 2.98
C ARG A 39 -10.58 0.52 3.04
N PHE A 40 -10.75 -0.19 1.92
CA PHE A 40 -11.73 -1.26 1.77
C PHE A 40 -11.05 -2.55 1.29
N PHE A 41 -11.72 -3.68 1.50
CA PHE A 41 -11.24 -5.02 1.11
C PHE A 41 -9.84 -5.31 1.63
N LEU A 42 -9.60 -4.93 2.90
CA LEU A 42 -8.34 -5.15 3.57
C LEU A 42 -8.14 -6.64 3.86
N PRO A 43 -6.90 -7.16 3.76
CA PRO A 43 -6.62 -8.54 4.09
C PRO A 43 -6.89 -8.83 5.57
N LYS A 44 -6.83 -10.11 5.94
CA LYS A 44 -6.66 -10.48 7.35
C LYS A 44 -5.19 -10.24 7.70
N PHE A 45 -4.95 -9.59 8.84
CA PHE A 45 -3.59 -9.36 9.34
C PHE A 45 -3.23 -10.53 10.25
N ARG A 46 -2.39 -11.42 9.73
CA ARG A 46 -1.87 -12.59 10.41
C ARG A 46 -0.45 -12.84 9.89
N ASP A 47 0.42 -13.21 10.81
CA ASP A 47 1.75 -13.74 10.54
C ASP A 47 1.76 -15.24 10.84
N ASP A 48 2.58 -16.00 10.11
CA ASP A 48 2.83 -17.42 10.37
C ASP A 48 4.08 -17.66 11.23
N MET A 49 4.90 -16.63 11.46
CA MET A 49 6.01 -16.62 12.42
C MET A 49 5.54 -16.30 13.86
N ASP A 50 6.45 -16.46 14.82
CA ASP A 50 6.21 -16.07 16.21
C ASP A 50 6.14 -14.54 16.38
N THR A 51 5.23 -14.09 17.24
CA THR A 51 5.03 -12.66 17.51
C THR A 51 6.26 -12.00 18.15
N ASP A 52 7.09 -12.76 18.86
CA ASP A 52 8.26 -12.22 19.58
C ASP A 52 9.33 -11.69 18.62
N SER A 53 9.52 -12.36 17.49
CA SER A 53 10.41 -11.93 16.41
C SER A 53 9.97 -10.57 15.82
N LEU A 54 8.67 -10.37 15.59
CA LEU A 54 8.11 -9.11 15.12
C LEU A 54 8.22 -8.00 16.17
N ILE A 55 7.97 -8.33 17.44
CA ILE A 55 8.19 -7.41 18.57
C ILE A 55 9.66 -6.95 18.63
N LEU A 56 10.61 -7.87 18.48
CA LEU A 56 12.03 -7.55 18.45
C LEU A 56 12.39 -6.64 17.28
N ALA A 57 11.86 -6.92 16.08
CA ALA A 57 12.06 -6.08 14.90
C ALA A 57 11.53 -4.65 15.12
N LEU A 58 10.34 -4.50 15.72
CA LEU A 58 9.78 -3.18 16.05
C LEU A 58 10.62 -2.41 17.07
N ARG A 59 11.13 -3.08 18.11
CA ARG A 59 12.00 -2.43 19.11
C ARG A 59 13.29 -1.90 18.49
N ARG A 60 13.94 -2.71 17.64
CA ARG A 60 15.13 -2.29 16.88
C ARG A 60 14.83 -1.12 15.94
N ASN A 61 13.65 -1.12 15.30
CA ASN A 61 13.25 -0.03 14.44
C ASN A 61 13.01 1.27 15.23
N LEU A 62 12.39 1.17 16.41
CA LEU A 62 12.26 2.33 17.32
C LEU A 62 13.61 2.89 17.76
N GLU A 63 14.60 2.03 18.07
CA GLU A 63 15.97 2.49 18.35
C GLU A 63 16.59 3.25 17.18
N TYR A 64 16.38 2.77 15.94
CA TYR A 64 16.81 3.48 14.74
C TYR A 64 16.11 4.84 14.61
N LEU A 65 14.78 4.88 14.71
CA LEU A 65 14.00 6.11 14.62
C LEU A 65 14.42 7.14 15.68
N ASN A 66 14.79 6.69 16.89
CA ASN A 66 15.27 7.57 17.96
C ASN A 66 16.60 8.26 17.66
N ARG A 67 17.37 7.76 16.69
CA ARG A 67 18.66 8.35 16.27
C ARG A 67 18.52 9.33 15.11
N LEU A 68 17.35 9.41 14.48
CA LEU A 68 17.11 10.28 13.33
C LEU A 68 16.91 11.74 13.75
N ASN A 69 17.14 12.64 12.80
CA ASN A 69 16.85 14.06 12.97
C ASN A 69 15.33 14.28 13.09
N LEU A 70 14.87 15.11 14.02
CA LEU A 70 13.46 15.44 14.23
C LEU A 70 12.76 15.99 12.96
N GLN A 71 13.52 16.63 12.07
CA GLN A 71 13.02 17.16 10.79
C GLN A 71 12.90 16.08 9.69
N THR A 72 13.20 14.81 10.01
CA THR A 72 13.07 13.70 9.04
C THR A 72 11.61 13.50 8.67
N VAL A 73 11.34 13.48 7.37
CA VAL A 73 10.01 13.23 6.79
C VAL A 73 10.01 11.87 6.11
N PHE A 74 9.00 11.07 6.41
CA PHE A 74 8.76 9.78 5.77
C PHE A 74 7.64 9.93 4.75
N ARG A 75 7.84 9.36 3.56
CA ARG A 75 6.86 9.41 2.48
C ARG A 75 6.31 8.02 2.22
N TYR A 76 5.01 7.84 2.46
CA TYR A 76 4.29 6.61 2.20
C TYR A 76 3.23 6.85 1.13
N GLY A 77 3.61 6.58 -0.12
CA GLY A 77 2.76 6.89 -1.26
C GLY A 77 2.59 8.40 -1.42
N PRO A 78 1.36 8.92 -1.57
CA PRO A 78 1.11 10.34 -1.70
C PRO A 78 1.15 11.11 -0.36
N HIS A 79 1.36 10.42 0.77
CA HIS A 79 1.29 11.03 2.09
C HIS A 79 2.67 11.17 2.72
N GLU A 80 2.87 12.27 3.44
CA GLU A 80 4.05 12.55 4.24
C GLU A 80 3.72 12.46 5.72
N PHE A 81 4.67 11.95 6.50
CA PHE A 81 4.57 11.78 7.94
C PHE A 81 5.85 12.27 8.61
N THR A 82 5.71 12.93 9.75
CA THR A 82 6.85 13.33 10.57
C THR A 82 7.48 12.10 11.24
N LEU A 83 8.75 12.22 11.64
CA LEU A 83 9.41 11.20 12.48
C LEU A 83 8.56 10.81 13.70
N GLU A 84 7.98 11.80 14.38
CA GLU A 84 7.13 11.59 15.56
C GLU A 84 5.90 10.75 15.23
N GLN A 85 5.17 11.06 14.16
CA GLN A 85 4.00 10.28 13.73
C GLN A 85 4.36 8.82 13.40
N VAL A 86 5.52 8.59 12.77
CA VAL A 86 5.99 7.22 12.47
C VAL A 86 6.35 6.47 13.75
N ARG A 87 7.03 7.13 14.70
CA ARG A 87 7.35 6.56 16.01
C ARG A 87 6.10 6.20 16.80
N GLU A 88 5.15 7.13 16.94
CA GLU A 88 3.87 6.89 17.62
C GLU A 88 3.10 5.72 16.99
N SER A 89 3.12 5.62 15.66
CA SER A 89 2.49 4.50 14.95
C SER A 89 3.15 3.15 15.30
N GLN A 90 4.49 3.10 15.38
CA GLN A 90 5.21 1.89 15.77
C GLN A 90 5.03 1.53 17.25
N GLU A 91 5.04 2.51 18.15
CA GLU A 91 4.78 2.32 19.58
C GLU A 91 3.36 1.79 19.82
N LEU A 92 2.36 2.35 19.11
CA LEU A 92 0.99 1.84 19.15
C LEU A 92 0.89 0.40 18.66
N PHE A 93 1.57 0.06 17.56
CA PHE A 93 1.55 -1.29 17.02
C PHE A 93 2.22 -2.28 17.97
N LEU A 94 3.37 -1.91 18.55
CA LEU A 94 4.07 -2.69 19.57
C LEU A 94 3.18 -2.91 20.82
N SER A 95 2.46 -1.88 21.26
CA SER A 95 1.49 -1.99 22.36
C SER A 95 0.36 -2.98 22.05
N LEU A 96 -0.14 -3.01 20.80
CA LEU A 96 -1.17 -3.96 20.39
C LEU A 96 -0.68 -5.40 20.39
N LEU A 97 0.53 -5.65 19.87
CA LEU A 97 1.13 -6.99 19.86
C LEU A 97 1.40 -7.51 21.28
N SER A 98 1.76 -6.63 22.21
CA SER A 98 2.05 -6.98 23.60
C SER A 98 0.80 -7.32 24.43
N LYS A 99 -0.41 -7.17 23.88
CA LYS A 99 -1.69 -7.43 24.59
C LYS A 99 -2.17 -8.88 24.49
N GLY A 100 -1.45 -9.75 23.78
CA GLY A 100 -1.87 -11.14 23.59
C GLY A 100 -3.16 -11.28 22.79
N LEU A 101 -3.40 -10.36 21.83
CA LEU A 101 -4.58 -10.40 20.97
C LEU A 101 -4.50 -11.56 19.99
N ASP A 102 -5.63 -12.22 19.74
CA ASP A 102 -5.72 -13.16 18.62
C ASP A 102 -5.67 -12.43 17.25
N SER A 103 -5.45 -13.18 16.18
CA SER A 103 -5.34 -12.61 14.82
C SER A 103 -6.57 -11.81 14.35
N SER A 104 -7.77 -12.16 14.80
CA SER A 104 -9.02 -11.47 14.46
C SER A 104 -9.14 -10.15 15.23
N GLN A 105 -8.81 -10.18 16.52
CA GLN A 105 -8.75 -9.00 17.37
C GLN A 105 -7.68 -8.02 16.88
N LEU A 106 -6.47 -8.50 16.59
CA LEU A 106 -5.39 -7.69 16.02
C LEU A 106 -5.81 -7.09 14.68
N SER A 107 -6.40 -7.89 13.78
CA SER A 107 -6.90 -7.40 12.50
C SER A 107 -7.93 -6.27 12.67
N ARG A 108 -8.82 -6.37 13.67
CA ARG A 108 -9.80 -5.33 13.97
C ARG A 108 -9.13 -4.05 14.47
N GLU A 109 -8.18 -4.15 15.38
CA GLU A 109 -7.44 -2.99 15.89
C GLU A 109 -6.61 -2.32 14.80
N VAL A 110 -5.93 -3.09 13.95
CA VAL A 110 -5.18 -2.56 12.80
C VAL A 110 -6.09 -1.77 11.87
N ARG A 111 -7.24 -2.35 11.48
CA ARG A 111 -8.22 -1.67 10.59
C ARG A 111 -8.79 -0.38 11.19
N LYS A 112 -8.91 -0.31 12.52
CA LYS A 112 -9.47 0.85 13.22
C LYS A 112 -8.45 1.97 13.41
N LYS A 113 -7.18 1.62 13.64
CA LYS A 113 -6.17 2.56 14.13
C LYS A 113 -5.09 2.93 13.10
N PHE A 114 -4.96 2.18 12.01
CA PHE A 114 -3.88 2.36 11.03
C PHE A 114 -4.43 2.64 9.63
N ARG A 115 -3.67 3.45 8.89
CA ARG A 115 -3.80 3.54 7.44
C ARG A 115 -3.07 2.36 6.83
N VAL A 116 -3.73 1.63 5.93
CA VAL A 116 -3.15 0.47 5.26
C VAL A 116 -2.75 0.88 3.86
N TYR A 117 -1.50 0.59 3.48
CA TYR A 117 -0.98 0.86 2.16
C TYR A 117 -0.70 -0.43 1.43
N ARG A 118 -1.02 -0.48 0.14
CA ARG A 118 -0.69 -1.58 -0.76
C ARG A 118 0.41 -1.15 -1.71
N ALA A 119 1.44 -1.97 -1.85
CA ALA A 119 2.43 -1.83 -2.91
C ALA A 119 1.76 -1.90 -4.29
N THR A 120 2.04 -0.93 -5.16
CA THR A 120 1.47 -0.86 -6.51
C THR A 120 2.03 -1.93 -7.43
N GLY A 121 3.26 -2.39 -7.19
CA GLY A 121 3.92 -3.44 -7.95
C GLY A 121 4.22 -3.03 -9.41
N ARG A 122 4.78 -3.96 -10.19
CA ARG A 122 5.16 -3.71 -11.58
C ARG A 122 3.95 -3.27 -12.42
N GLY A 123 4.06 -2.14 -13.10
CA GLY A 123 3.01 -1.59 -13.97
C GLY A 123 1.68 -1.29 -13.25
N GLY A 124 1.69 -1.14 -11.93
CA GLY A 124 0.48 -0.88 -11.14
C GLY A 124 -0.50 -2.07 -11.04
N GLU A 125 -0.07 -3.28 -11.41
CA GLU A 125 -0.91 -4.50 -11.37
C GLU A 125 -0.83 -5.24 -10.02
N GLY A 126 0.01 -4.77 -9.09
CA GLY A 126 0.23 -5.39 -7.79
C GLY A 126 1.04 -6.69 -7.84
N LYS A 127 1.70 -6.97 -8.96
CA LYS A 127 2.69 -8.04 -9.07
C LYS A 127 4.01 -7.55 -8.48
N VAL A 128 4.52 -8.28 -7.47
CA VAL A 128 5.76 -7.94 -6.75
C VAL A 128 6.70 -9.14 -6.83
N LEU A 129 7.98 -8.88 -7.11
CA LEU A 129 9.04 -9.88 -7.04
C LEU A 129 9.66 -9.84 -5.63
N PHE A 130 9.67 -10.98 -4.95
CA PHE A 130 10.35 -11.14 -3.67
C PHE A 130 11.68 -11.86 -3.92
N THR A 131 12.77 -11.33 -3.35
CA THR A 131 14.11 -11.92 -3.38
C THR A 131 14.64 -12.02 -1.95
N GLY A 132 15.65 -12.86 -1.72
CA GLY A 132 16.24 -13.05 -0.39
C GLY A 132 17.72 -12.66 -0.40
N TYR A 133 18.17 -12.06 0.70
CA TYR A 133 19.58 -11.86 1.03
C TYR A 133 19.84 -12.46 2.42
N PHE A 134 21.09 -12.85 2.68
CA PHE A 134 21.52 -13.33 3.99
C PHE A 134 22.92 -12.80 4.30
N GLU A 135 23.29 -12.80 5.58
CA GLU A 135 24.65 -12.50 6.04
C GLU A 135 25.43 -13.82 6.14
N PRO A 136 26.47 -14.04 5.32
CA PRO A 136 27.31 -15.23 5.42
C PRO A 136 28.06 -15.29 6.76
N VAL A 137 28.23 -16.51 7.28
CA VAL A 137 29.01 -16.80 8.51
C VAL A 137 30.43 -17.22 8.18
#